data_AF-A0A1G6NSP6-F1
#
_entry.id   AF-A0A1G6NSP6-F1
#
_cell.length_a   1.000
_cell.length_b   1.000
_cell.length_c   1.000
_cell.angle_alpha   90.00
_cell.angle_beta   90.00
_cell.angle_gamma   90.00
#
_symmetry.space_group_name_H-M   'P 1'
#
loop_
_entity.id
_entity.type
_entity.pdbx_description
1 polymer ?
#
loop_
_entity_poly.entity_id
_entity_poly.type
_entity_poly.pdbx_seq_one_letter_code
_entity_poly.pdbx_strand_id
1 'polypeptide(L)'
;MRPADLALLRTPGVPAVSPDGRIAVVAVERPDPDADGYRAQLWAVPTDGSAPARPLTSGARDSAPAFSPDGRWLAHLSARPGEPAQLHLLPTAGGAPRRLTDLPLGAGAPVWSPDSRRLAFSARVPPPDAAGPRLLTRLPLRPDGGPPRRVFVVDLPGDPDDDAVPLPAPRAVTDGTGDDADVAWSPDGGTLAFVSARHARAGRDLVRDVYVVPAAGGEPRRVTRGRGECRLPAFAPDGRTLYATAHPDLGPAGLDRGAGGPVLCRVPLSGGSLEPLLADARADETPATVLAGGAALLGVARHGAVELLRVPLDGGPAETLVEGPFTVRGVAAGGGVVVATVAHDRSAGELVALTPGRRRLLTGFGRALGATGRLHRAGGLDAPAGGRVTVPPGAGPHPVLLVLPGGGWCLREDVQALVSAGYAVVQGDPDDVPAATALLDAALAGRPLDADRVGVLAAGDAAGTALRLLAGAGRVAAAVVEHLPAGSLPGDLDALRTPLLVVAAEVDRDCPPGEGPRLFAALQRHGVPSELLLLPGDRPGDRAARLGHLLRWWDRWLPAAGGAP
;
A
#
# COMPACT_ATOMS: atom_id res chain seq x y z
N MET A 1 -14.91 -10.25 -13.38
CA MET A 1 -15.68 -9.08 -12.94
C MET A 1 -16.18 -8.30 -14.14
N ARG A 2 -17.13 -7.39 -13.92
CA ARG A 2 -17.52 -6.30 -14.84
C ARG A 2 -17.19 -4.96 -14.17
N PRO A 3 -17.10 -3.84 -14.92
CA PRO A 3 -16.90 -2.52 -14.34
C PRO A 3 -17.92 -2.18 -13.23
N ALA A 4 -19.18 -2.58 -13.39
CA ALA A 4 -20.21 -2.38 -12.37
C ALA A 4 -19.99 -3.19 -11.07
N ASP A 5 -19.24 -4.30 -11.12
CA ASP A 5 -18.96 -5.11 -9.93
C ASP A 5 -17.99 -4.39 -8.95
N LEU A 6 -17.37 -3.26 -9.36
CA LEU A 6 -16.51 -2.44 -8.49
C LEU A 6 -17.23 -1.98 -7.21
N ALA A 7 -18.53 -1.70 -7.28
CA ALA A 7 -19.35 -1.31 -6.12
C ALA A 7 -19.42 -2.40 -5.02
N LEU A 8 -19.15 -3.65 -5.39
CA LEU A 8 -19.14 -4.80 -4.47
C LEU A 8 -17.79 -4.98 -3.77
N LEU A 9 -16.73 -4.27 -4.18
CA LEU A 9 -15.42 -4.36 -3.55
C LEU A 9 -15.48 -3.89 -2.10
N ARG A 10 -14.80 -4.63 -1.24
CA ARG A 10 -14.58 -4.32 0.17
C ARG A 10 -13.12 -4.56 0.46
N THR A 11 -12.41 -3.50 0.83
CA THR A 11 -10.96 -3.52 1.05
C THR A 11 -10.70 -3.24 2.53
N PRO A 12 -10.50 -4.27 3.37
CA PRO A 12 -10.05 -4.06 4.73
C PRO A 12 -8.61 -3.52 4.75
N GLY A 13 -8.35 -2.57 5.64
CA GLY A 13 -7.03 -2.01 5.90
C GLY A 13 -6.26 -2.78 6.98
N VAL A 14 -5.41 -2.05 7.71
CA VAL A 14 -4.65 -2.57 8.84
C VAL A 14 -5.60 -2.76 10.04
N PRO A 15 -5.64 -3.95 10.67
CA PRO A 15 -6.45 -4.17 11.86
C PRO A 15 -5.77 -3.55 13.09
N ALA A 16 -6.55 -3.24 14.11
CA ALA A 16 -6.12 -3.03 15.49
C ALA A 16 -6.76 -4.12 16.35
N VAL A 17 -6.01 -4.68 17.32
CA VAL A 17 -6.52 -5.71 18.24
C VAL A 17 -6.64 -5.11 19.63
N SER A 18 -7.75 -5.37 20.32
CA SER A 18 -7.95 -4.91 21.69
C SER A 18 -6.86 -5.48 22.62
N PRO A 19 -6.48 -4.77 23.71
CA PRO A 19 -5.44 -5.26 24.61
C PRO A 19 -5.71 -6.65 25.20
N ASP A 20 -6.99 -6.96 25.42
CA ASP A 20 -7.46 -8.28 25.88
C ASP A 20 -7.58 -9.34 24.76
N GLY A 21 -7.32 -8.96 23.52
CA GLY A 21 -7.33 -9.84 22.35
C GLY A 21 -8.70 -10.26 21.86
N ARG A 22 -9.81 -9.80 22.46
CA ARG A 22 -11.17 -10.28 22.15
C ARG A 22 -11.77 -9.69 20.87
N ILE A 23 -11.41 -8.45 20.53
CA ILE A 23 -11.99 -7.72 19.40
C ILE A 23 -10.87 -7.19 18.52
N ALA A 24 -10.99 -7.40 17.20
CA ALA A 24 -10.26 -6.65 16.20
C ALA A 24 -11.15 -5.56 15.62
N VAL A 25 -10.57 -4.38 15.35
CA VAL A 25 -11.23 -3.29 14.62
C VAL A 25 -10.45 -3.02 13.35
N VAL A 26 -11.14 -2.90 12.23
CA VAL A 26 -10.51 -2.64 10.92
C VAL A 26 -11.32 -1.63 10.13
N ALA A 27 -10.64 -0.75 9.41
CA ALA A 27 -11.28 0.12 8.43
C ALA A 27 -11.57 -0.67 7.16
N VAL A 28 -12.81 -0.63 6.66
CA VAL A 28 -13.21 -1.28 5.41
C VAL A 28 -13.61 -0.20 4.42
N GLU A 29 -12.79 -0.02 3.39
CA GLU A 29 -13.07 0.89 2.29
C GLU A 29 -13.93 0.21 1.21
N ARG A 30 -14.82 0.97 0.59
CA ARG A 30 -15.59 0.55 -0.58
C ARG A 30 -15.79 1.70 -1.57
N PRO A 31 -15.82 1.41 -2.87
CA PRO A 31 -16.34 2.35 -3.85
C PRO A 31 -17.82 2.67 -3.57
N ASP A 32 -18.18 3.96 -3.72
CA ASP A 32 -19.54 4.47 -3.71
C ASP A 32 -19.79 5.16 -5.06
N PRO A 33 -20.35 4.44 -6.05
CA PRO A 33 -20.58 4.98 -7.39
C PRO A 33 -21.56 6.16 -7.39
N ASP A 34 -22.54 6.20 -6.47
CA ASP A 34 -23.54 7.25 -6.42
C ASP A 34 -22.93 8.60 -6.00
N ALA A 35 -21.92 8.55 -5.12
CA ALA A 35 -21.16 9.71 -4.68
C ALA A 35 -19.87 9.94 -5.48
N ASP A 36 -19.58 9.10 -6.48
CA ASP A 36 -18.31 9.04 -7.22
C ASP A 36 -17.06 9.19 -6.32
N GLY A 37 -17.06 8.42 -5.23
CA GLY A 37 -16.04 8.50 -4.20
C GLY A 37 -15.93 7.21 -3.38
N TYR A 38 -15.10 7.24 -2.34
CA TYR A 38 -14.93 6.09 -1.45
C TYR A 38 -15.58 6.35 -0.12
N ARG A 39 -16.19 5.30 0.44
CA ARG A 39 -16.60 5.27 1.84
C ARG A 39 -15.73 4.29 2.62
N ALA A 40 -15.24 4.73 3.77
CA ALA A 40 -14.53 3.87 4.72
C ALA A 40 -15.21 3.95 6.09
N GLN A 41 -15.47 2.77 6.68
CA GLN A 41 -16.09 2.62 7.99
C GLN A 41 -15.26 1.67 8.84
N LEU A 42 -15.28 1.86 10.16
CA LEU A 42 -14.67 0.92 11.09
C LEU A 42 -15.63 -0.24 11.35
N TRP A 43 -15.10 -1.46 11.37
CA TRP A 43 -15.81 -2.70 11.65
C TRP A 43 -15.19 -3.39 12.86
N ALA A 44 -16.03 -3.80 13.81
CA ALA A 44 -15.64 -4.62 14.95
C ALA A 44 -15.84 -6.10 14.63
N VAL A 45 -14.83 -6.92 14.95
CA VAL A 45 -14.74 -8.33 14.59
C VAL A 45 -14.29 -9.13 15.82
N PRO A 46 -15.13 -10.02 16.37
CA PRO A 46 -14.71 -10.95 17.43
C PRO A 46 -13.59 -11.87 16.94
N THR A 47 -12.46 -11.88 17.64
CA THR A 47 -11.27 -12.67 17.23
C THR A 47 -11.45 -14.17 17.44
N ASP A 48 -12.41 -14.56 18.27
CA ASP A 48 -12.80 -15.95 18.49
C ASP A 48 -13.84 -16.45 17.48
N GLY A 49 -14.32 -15.60 16.57
CA GLY A 49 -15.35 -15.92 15.59
C GLY A 49 -16.72 -16.24 16.19
N SER A 50 -16.99 -15.82 17.43
CA SER A 50 -18.26 -16.06 18.13
C SER A 50 -19.46 -15.32 17.51
N ALA A 51 -19.21 -14.22 16.78
CA ALA A 51 -20.22 -13.45 16.08
C ALA A 51 -19.65 -12.84 14.78
N PRO A 52 -20.51 -12.50 13.80
CA PRO A 52 -20.07 -11.86 12.56
C PRO A 52 -19.54 -10.45 12.80
N ALA A 53 -18.71 -9.98 11.85
CA ALA A 53 -18.26 -8.59 11.82
C ALA A 53 -19.45 -7.63 11.73
N ARG A 54 -19.38 -6.51 12.47
CA ARG A 54 -20.42 -5.46 12.47
C ARG A 54 -19.80 -4.07 12.31
N PRO A 55 -20.50 -3.13 11.63
CA PRO A 55 -20.03 -1.75 11.56
C PRO A 55 -20.04 -1.14 12.97
N LEU A 56 -18.97 -0.41 13.28
CA LEU A 56 -18.78 0.33 14.52
C LEU A 56 -19.05 1.83 14.31
N THR A 57 -18.69 2.35 13.14
CA THR A 57 -18.91 3.75 12.78
C THR A 57 -19.76 3.89 11.52
N SER A 58 -20.37 5.05 11.36
CA SER A 58 -21.16 5.44 10.19
C SER A 58 -20.51 6.57 9.39
N GLY A 59 -19.26 6.92 9.69
CA GLY A 59 -18.55 8.04 9.06
C GLY A 59 -18.26 7.80 7.58
N ALA A 60 -17.88 8.88 6.88
CA ALA A 60 -17.63 8.84 5.45
C ALA A 60 -16.26 8.25 5.12
N ARG A 61 -15.21 8.62 5.88
CA ARG A 61 -13.83 8.20 5.63
C ARG A 61 -13.10 7.92 6.95
N ASP A 62 -13.57 6.90 7.66
CA ASP A 62 -12.99 6.47 8.94
C ASP A 62 -11.85 5.47 8.72
N SER A 63 -10.70 5.68 9.35
CA SER A 63 -9.50 4.85 9.17
C SER A 63 -8.56 4.86 10.38
N ALA A 64 -7.45 4.11 10.30
CA ALA A 64 -6.39 4.04 11.32
C ALA A 64 -6.89 3.83 12.77
N PRO A 65 -7.67 2.77 13.05
CA PRO A 65 -8.11 2.46 14.41
C PRO A 65 -6.90 2.10 15.30
N ALA A 66 -6.89 2.59 16.54
CA ALA A 66 -5.88 2.28 17.55
C ALA A 66 -6.51 2.23 18.94
N PHE A 67 -6.42 1.08 19.61
CA PHE A 67 -6.89 0.92 20.99
C PHE A 67 -5.93 1.58 21.98
N SER A 68 -6.47 2.20 23.02
CA SER A 68 -5.69 2.56 24.20
C SER A 68 -5.17 1.30 24.90
N PRO A 69 -3.98 1.35 25.54
CA PRO A 69 -3.44 0.23 26.30
C PRO A 69 -4.38 -0.29 27.41
N ASP A 70 -5.18 0.58 28.02
CA ASP A 70 -6.20 0.22 29.01
C ASP A 70 -7.49 -0.38 28.40
N GLY A 71 -7.63 -0.36 27.08
CA GLY A 71 -8.76 -0.91 26.33
C GLY A 71 -10.06 -0.09 26.43
N ARG A 72 -10.05 1.06 27.11
CA ARG A 72 -11.25 1.91 27.29
C ARG A 72 -11.58 2.77 26.08
N TRP A 73 -10.60 3.01 25.21
CA TRP A 73 -10.72 3.96 24.11
C TRP A 73 -10.25 3.37 22.79
N LEU A 74 -10.88 3.85 21.72
CA LEU A 74 -10.45 3.65 20.35
C LEU A 74 -10.23 5.02 19.70
N ALA A 75 -8.96 5.36 19.44
CA ALA A 75 -8.62 6.48 18.59
C ALA A 75 -8.73 6.07 17.13
N HIS A 76 -9.17 6.98 16.26
CA HIS A 76 -9.20 6.77 14.82
C HIS A 76 -9.12 8.09 14.06
N LEU A 77 -8.87 8.01 12.77
CA LEU A 77 -9.04 9.12 11.84
C LEU A 77 -10.45 9.11 11.27
N SER A 78 -11.08 10.28 11.18
CA SER A 78 -12.33 10.48 10.46
C SER A 78 -12.26 11.74 9.61
N ALA A 79 -12.83 11.69 8.40
CA ALA A 79 -12.95 12.85 7.52
C ALA A 79 -14.34 12.90 6.88
N ARG A 80 -14.92 14.10 6.81
CA ARG A 80 -16.06 14.37 5.93
C ARG A 80 -15.59 14.43 4.47
N PRO A 81 -16.46 14.23 3.47
CA PRO A 81 -16.10 14.40 2.06
C PRO A 81 -15.47 15.80 1.80
N GLY A 82 -14.37 15.85 1.07
CA GLY A 82 -13.65 17.11 0.77
C GLY A 82 -12.80 17.68 1.92
N GLU A 83 -12.99 17.24 3.16
CA GLU A 83 -12.25 17.73 4.33
C GLU A 83 -11.02 16.87 4.65
N PRO A 84 -9.98 17.43 5.31
CA PRO A 84 -8.84 16.66 5.80
C PRO A 84 -9.23 15.78 7.00
N ALA A 85 -8.58 14.62 7.13
CA ALA A 85 -8.82 13.68 8.23
C ALA A 85 -8.38 14.25 9.59
N GLN A 86 -9.17 13.98 10.62
CA GLN A 86 -8.94 14.46 11.99
C GLN A 86 -9.01 13.30 12.97
N LEU A 87 -8.29 13.41 14.08
CA LEU A 87 -8.35 12.43 15.14
C LEU A 87 -9.67 12.53 15.89
N HIS A 88 -10.25 11.37 16.14
CA HIS A 88 -11.46 11.18 16.92
C HIS A 88 -11.23 10.08 17.95
N LEU A 89 -11.88 10.23 19.10
CA LEU A 89 -11.85 9.28 20.21
C LEU A 89 -13.22 8.64 20.38
N LEU A 90 -13.27 7.33 20.46
CA LEU A 90 -14.51 6.56 20.65
C LEU A 90 -14.40 5.71 21.93
N PRO A 91 -15.41 5.71 22.82
CA PRO A 91 -15.43 4.84 23.99
C PRO A 91 -15.70 3.40 23.57
N THR A 92 -14.93 2.43 24.06
CA THR A 92 -15.12 1.02 23.68
C THR A 92 -16.38 0.40 24.29
N ALA A 93 -16.90 0.99 25.37
CA ALA A 93 -18.20 0.66 25.96
C ALA A 93 -19.40 1.15 25.12
N GLY A 94 -19.15 1.96 24.08
CA GLY A 94 -20.17 2.62 23.28
C GLY A 94 -20.36 4.09 23.68
N GLY A 95 -20.79 4.91 22.72
CA GLY A 95 -20.90 6.36 22.87
C GLY A 95 -20.71 7.07 21.54
N ALA A 96 -20.87 8.40 21.54
CA ALA A 96 -20.56 9.22 20.37
C ALA A 96 -19.04 9.45 20.25
N PRO A 97 -18.47 9.51 19.03
CA PRO A 97 -17.08 9.84 18.85
C PRO A 97 -16.84 11.34 19.12
N ARG A 98 -15.75 11.65 19.82
CA ARG A 98 -15.32 13.01 20.13
C ARG A 98 -14.14 13.44 19.26
N ARG A 99 -14.26 14.55 18.54
CA ARG A 99 -13.18 15.09 17.69
C ARG A 99 -12.07 15.70 18.55
N LEU A 100 -10.84 15.22 18.39
CA LEU A 100 -9.66 15.68 19.14
C LEU A 100 -8.86 16.76 18.45
N THR A 101 -8.93 16.85 17.12
CA THR A 101 -8.09 17.77 16.34
C THR A 101 -8.89 18.57 15.33
N ASP A 102 -8.40 19.79 15.05
CA ASP A 102 -8.87 20.62 13.94
C ASP A 102 -7.69 21.23 13.20
N LEU A 103 -6.93 20.38 12.49
CA LEU A 103 -5.71 20.79 11.80
C LEU A 103 -5.98 21.13 10.33
N PRO A 104 -5.42 22.23 9.78
CA PRO A 104 -5.71 22.69 8.41
C PRO A 104 -5.44 21.65 7.32
N LEU A 105 -4.44 20.80 7.50
CA LEU A 105 -4.05 19.75 6.55
C LEU A 105 -4.28 18.33 7.08
N GLY A 106 -5.02 18.22 8.18
CA GLY A 106 -5.37 16.96 8.84
C GLY A 106 -4.28 16.39 9.75
N ALA A 107 -4.70 15.41 10.54
CA ALA A 107 -3.86 14.60 11.41
C ALA A 107 -3.49 13.26 10.75
N GLY A 108 -2.34 12.70 11.14
CA GLY A 108 -1.93 11.34 10.79
C GLY A 108 -2.41 10.30 11.79
N ALA A 109 -2.06 9.03 11.55
CA ALA A 109 -2.49 7.91 12.37
C ALA A 109 -2.13 8.10 13.86
N PRO A 110 -3.07 7.81 14.79
CA PRO A 110 -2.85 7.94 16.23
C PRO A 110 -1.94 6.85 16.78
N VAL A 111 -1.08 7.22 17.74
CA VAL A 111 -0.25 6.28 18.51
C VAL A 111 -0.39 6.60 19.99
N TRP A 112 -0.89 5.63 20.76
CA TRP A 112 -1.14 5.78 22.19
C TRP A 112 0.14 5.75 23.02
N SER A 113 0.21 6.64 24.02
CA SER A 113 1.18 6.50 25.10
C SER A 113 0.85 5.26 25.95
N PRO A 114 1.86 4.61 26.57
CA PRO A 114 1.65 3.43 27.40
C PRO A 114 0.68 3.64 28.58
N ASP A 115 0.59 4.88 29.07
CA ASP A 115 -0.27 5.29 30.18
C ASP A 115 -1.74 5.56 29.78
N SER A 116 -2.09 5.45 28.49
CA SER A 116 -3.43 5.75 27.95
C SER A 116 -3.89 7.20 28.14
N ARG A 117 -2.99 8.14 28.44
CA ARG A 117 -3.33 9.56 28.69
C ARG A 117 -2.95 10.49 27.56
N ARG A 118 -2.17 10.04 26.58
CA ARG A 118 -1.65 10.87 25.50
C ARG A 118 -1.73 10.14 24.16
N LEU A 119 -1.87 10.91 23.11
CA LEU A 119 -1.77 10.45 21.72
C LEU A 119 -0.66 11.23 21.03
N ALA A 120 0.19 10.52 20.30
CA ALA A 120 1.15 11.11 19.37
C ALA A 120 0.71 10.83 17.92
N PHE A 121 1.04 11.75 17.02
CA PHE A 121 0.75 11.61 15.60
C PHE A 121 1.61 12.57 14.78
N SER A 122 1.79 12.28 13.49
CA SER A 122 2.42 13.22 12.56
C SER A 122 1.37 14.03 11.82
N ALA A 123 1.58 15.35 11.66
CA ALA A 123 0.70 16.20 10.87
C ALA A 123 1.47 17.27 10.09
N ARG A 124 0.87 17.77 9.01
CA ARG A 124 1.44 18.85 8.20
C ARG A 124 0.94 20.20 8.72
N VAL A 125 1.85 21.18 8.75
CA VAL A 125 1.51 22.56 9.12
C VAL A 125 1.73 23.44 7.89
N PRO A 126 0.70 24.10 7.35
CA PRO A 126 0.89 25.03 6.25
C PRO A 126 1.74 26.23 6.72
N PRO A 127 2.63 26.76 5.87
CA PRO A 127 3.33 27.99 6.19
C PRO A 127 2.34 29.17 6.27
N PRO A 128 2.65 30.22 7.05
CA PRO A 128 1.75 31.37 7.24
C PRO A 128 1.30 32.03 5.92
N ASP A 129 2.18 32.07 4.92
CA ASP A 129 1.95 32.77 3.63
C ASP A 129 1.96 31.80 2.44
N ALA A 130 1.16 30.74 2.49
CA ALA A 130 1.14 29.73 1.42
C ALA A 130 0.55 30.21 0.07
N ALA A 131 -0.07 31.40 0.03
CA ALA A 131 -0.72 31.94 -1.15
C ALA A 131 0.24 32.82 -1.97
N GLY A 132 0.72 32.31 -3.11
CA GLY A 132 1.57 33.06 -4.05
C GLY A 132 2.52 32.17 -4.85
N PRO A 133 3.21 32.73 -5.86
CA PRO A 133 4.25 32.01 -6.59
C PRO A 133 5.37 31.57 -5.63
N ARG A 134 5.86 30.34 -5.81
CA ARG A 134 6.89 29.75 -4.96
C ARG A 134 8.20 29.63 -5.72
N LEU A 135 9.25 30.24 -5.19
CA LEU A 135 10.62 29.98 -5.62
C LEU A 135 11.17 28.77 -4.85
N LEU A 136 11.39 27.65 -5.55
CA LEU A 136 12.00 26.45 -4.98
C LEU A 136 13.49 26.42 -5.35
N THR A 137 14.37 26.62 -4.37
CA THR A 137 15.84 26.51 -4.53
C THR A 137 16.38 25.17 -4.04
N ARG A 138 15.51 24.33 -3.46
CA ARG A 138 15.82 22.99 -2.97
C ARG A 138 14.71 22.05 -3.41
N LEU A 139 15.08 20.78 -3.62
CA LEU A 139 14.10 19.73 -3.86
C LEU A 139 13.22 19.57 -2.61
N PRO A 140 11.89 19.45 -2.76
CA PRO A 140 11.01 19.23 -1.63
C PRO A 140 11.30 17.86 -1.00
N LEU A 141 11.17 17.79 0.33
CA LEU A 141 11.32 16.52 1.08
C LEU A 141 10.20 15.52 0.77
N ARG A 142 9.10 16.01 0.22
CA ARG A 142 7.92 15.24 -0.12
C ARG A 142 7.67 15.28 -1.63
N PRO A 143 7.33 14.15 -2.26
CA PRO A 143 6.97 14.11 -3.68
C PRO A 143 5.81 15.05 -4.03
N ASP A 144 4.83 15.16 -3.13
CA ASP A 144 3.66 16.05 -3.30
C ASP A 144 3.98 17.56 -3.21
N GLY A 145 5.24 17.94 -2.94
CA GLY A 145 5.66 19.33 -2.75
C GLY A 145 5.04 20.00 -1.50
N GLY A 146 4.30 19.24 -0.69
CA GLY A 146 3.62 19.72 0.50
C GLY A 146 4.60 20.09 1.61
N PRO A 147 4.14 20.84 2.63
CA PRO A 147 4.97 21.16 3.78
C PRO A 147 5.36 19.87 4.53
N PRO A 148 6.56 19.85 5.13
CA PRO A 148 7.04 18.70 5.91
C PRO A 148 6.14 18.43 7.12
N ARG A 149 6.07 17.16 7.51
CA ARG A 149 5.36 16.74 8.73
C ARG A 149 6.12 17.13 10.00
N ARG A 150 5.36 17.35 11.07
CA ARG A 150 5.81 17.49 12.47
C ARG A 150 5.16 16.42 13.32
N VAL A 151 5.82 16.03 14.39
CA VAL A 151 5.22 15.19 15.44
C VAL A 151 4.46 16.09 16.41
N PHE A 152 3.26 15.67 16.76
CA PHE A 152 2.40 16.31 17.75
C PHE A 152 2.08 15.34 18.88
N VAL A 153 1.85 15.89 20.06
CA VAL A 153 1.29 15.19 21.22
C VAL A 153 0.03 15.93 21.66
N VAL A 154 -1.04 15.18 21.94
CA VAL A 154 -2.24 15.69 22.60
C VAL A 154 -2.44 14.95 23.92
N ASP A 155 -2.63 15.73 24.99
CA ASP A 155 -2.96 15.22 26.31
C ASP A 155 -4.48 15.00 26.41
N LEU A 156 -4.92 13.87 26.95
CA LEU A 156 -6.34 13.63 27.19
C LEU A 156 -6.72 14.13 28.59
N PRO A 157 -7.91 14.70 28.76
CA PRO A 157 -8.41 15.05 30.09
C PRO A 157 -8.60 13.80 30.95
N GLY A 158 -8.74 13.97 32.27
CA GLY A 158 -8.94 12.85 33.19
C GLY A 158 -10.20 12.03 32.89
N ASP A 159 -11.24 12.69 32.38
CA ASP A 159 -12.42 12.05 31.80
C ASP A 159 -12.65 12.55 30.36
N PRO A 160 -12.18 11.81 29.34
CA PRO A 160 -12.40 12.14 27.93
C PRO A 160 -13.85 12.01 27.46
N ASP A 161 -14.71 11.31 28.19
CA ASP A 161 -16.15 11.16 27.87
C ASP A 161 -16.96 12.40 28.27
N ASP A 162 -16.44 13.21 29.19
CA ASP A 162 -17.09 14.46 29.57
C ASP A 162 -16.88 15.53 28.49
N ASP A 163 -17.89 15.70 27.65
CA ASP A 163 -17.93 16.72 26.60
C ASP A 163 -17.84 18.16 27.15
N ALA A 164 -18.16 18.37 28.44
CA ALA A 164 -18.03 19.68 29.08
C ALA A 164 -16.57 20.05 29.39
N VAL A 165 -15.66 19.06 29.48
CA VAL A 165 -14.23 19.31 29.75
C VAL A 165 -13.52 19.65 28.45
N PRO A 166 -12.99 20.87 28.23
CA PRO A 166 -12.33 21.22 26.98
C PRO A 166 -11.14 20.31 26.67
N LEU A 167 -11.02 19.88 25.41
CA LEU A 167 -9.84 19.14 24.96
C LEU A 167 -8.67 20.10 24.76
N PRO A 168 -7.47 19.80 25.27
CA PRO A 168 -6.31 20.63 25.05
C PRO A 168 -5.88 20.56 23.58
N ALA A 169 -5.35 21.67 23.07
CA ALA A 169 -4.84 21.72 21.71
C ALA A 169 -3.60 20.82 21.57
N PRO A 170 -3.47 20.07 20.46
CA PRO A 170 -2.25 19.32 20.18
C PRO A 170 -1.03 20.23 20.11
N ARG A 171 0.07 19.81 20.74
CA ARG A 171 1.32 20.55 20.78
C ARG A 171 2.35 19.88 19.87
N ALA A 172 2.96 20.66 18.97
CA ALA A 172 4.09 20.19 18.19
C ALA A 172 5.29 19.93 19.12
N VAL A 173 5.90 18.75 19.00
CA VAL A 173 7.13 18.39 19.72
C VAL A 173 8.37 18.47 18.83
N THR A 174 8.17 18.57 17.50
CA THR A 174 9.23 18.84 16.52
C THR A 174 8.92 20.10 15.69
N ASP A 175 9.97 20.64 15.08
CA ASP A 175 9.96 21.88 14.26
C ASP A 175 9.55 21.68 12.79
N GLY A 176 9.54 20.44 12.31
CA GLY A 176 9.23 20.07 10.92
C GLY A 176 10.35 20.32 9.93
N THR A 177 11.61 20.39 10.35
CA THR A 177 12.73 20.59 9.42
C THR A 177 13.10 19.36 8.59
N GLY A 178 12.61 18.17 8.95
CA GLY A 178 13.01 16.90 8.32
C GLY A 178 11.89 15.97 7.84
N ASP A 179 10.64 16.45 7.75
CA ASP A 179 9.47 15.63 7.39
C ASP A 179 9.31 14.38 8.28
N ASP A 180 8.85 14.61 9.51
CA ASP A 180 8.83 13.60 10.57
C ASP A 180 7.66 12.61 10.44
N ALA A 181 7.96 11.31 10.45
CA ALA A 181 6.98 10.23 10.26
C ALA A 181 7.21 9.04 11.21
N ASP A 182 6.33 8.05 11.15
CA ASP A 182 6.39 6.76 11.86
C ASP A 182 6.73 6.90 13.35
N VAL A 183 5.82 7.53 14.10
CA VAL A 183 6.03 7.86 15.51
C VAL A 183 5.80 6.63 16.40
N ALA A 184 6.64 6.43 17.42
CA ALA A 184 6.47 5.38 18.43
C ALA A 184 6.82 5.88 19.83
N TRP A 185 6.07 5.45 20.84
CA TRP A 185 6.36 5.76 22.25
C TRP A 185 7.38 4.81 22.85
N SER A 186 8.26 5.34 23.69
CA SER A 186 9.05 4.52 24.61
C SER A 186 8.13 3.83 25.63
N PRO A 187 8.52 2.66 26.17
CA PRO A 187 7.69 1.92 27.12
C PRO A 187 7.36 2.69 28.41
N ASP A 188 8.18 3.67 28.79
CA ASP A 188 7.97 4.56 29.93
C ASP A 188 7.10 5.80 29.60
N GLY A 189 6.76 6.03 28.34
CA GLY A 189 5.99 7.19 27.88
C GLY A 189 6.74 8.53 27.98
N GLY A 190 8.04 8.55 28.23
CA GLY A 190 8.84 9.77 28.34
C GLY A 190 9.41 10.28 27.02
N THR A 191 9.57 9.39 26.04
CA THR A 191 10.31 9.64 24.79
C THR A 191 9.49 9.18 23.58
N LEU A 192 9.64 9.88 22.46
CA LEU A 192 9.11 9.50 21.16
C LEU A 192 10.24 9.19 20.20
N ALA A 193 10.17 8.05 19.51
CA ALA A 193 10.97 7.77 18.32
C ALA A 193 10.19 8.14 17.06
N PHE A 194 10.89 8.57 16.01
CA PHE A 194 10.31 8.89 14.71
C PHE A 194 11.39 8.81 13.62
N VAL A 195 10.99 8.70 12.36
CA VAL A 195 11.92 8.76 11.21
C VAL A 195 11.93 10.15 10.60
N SER A 196 13.11 10.61 10.18
CA SER A 196 13.27 11.97 9.67
C SER A 196 14.48 12.11 8.75
N ALA A 197 14.39 13.04 7.78
CA ALA A 197 15.45 13.42 6.85
C ALA A 197 16.06 14.77 7.25
N ARG A 198 16.83 14.78 8.36
CA ARG A 198 17.42 16.00 8.96
C ARG A 198 18.92 16.11 8.67
N HIS A 199 19.30 15.98 7.39
CA HIS A 199 20.68 16.03 6.92
C HIS A 199 20.85 16.96 5.72
N ALA A 200 22.08 17.37 5.42
CA ALA A 200 22.37 18.40 4.42
C ALA A 200 21.95 18.02 2.99
N ARG A 201 21.83 16.73 2.69
CA ARG A 201 21.41 16.20 1.38
C ARG A 201 19.92 15.84 1.33
N ALA A 202 19.16 16.09 2.38
CA ALA A 202 17.72 15.80 2.40
C ALA A 202 17.01 16.40 1.19
N GLY A 203 16.17 15.58 0.53
CA GLY A 203 15.53 15.90 -0.74
C GLY A 203 16.34 15.56 -2.00
N ARG A 204 17.64 15.25 -1.87
CA ARG A 204 18.50 14.78 -2.98
C ARG A 204 18.90 13.31 -2.84
N ASP A 205 18.47 12.67 -1.76
CA ASP A 205 18.67 11.26 -1.48
C ASP A 205 17.46 10.70 -0.71
N LEU A 206 17.47 9.39 -0.48
CA LEU A 206 16.41 8.62 0.19
C LEU A 206 16.72 8.35 1.67
N VAL A 207 17.83 8.87 2.19
CA VAL A 207 18.30 8.55 3.55
C VAL A 207 17.31 9.10 4.58
N ARG A 208 16.87 8.23 5.49
CA ARG A 208 16.05 8.59 6.64
C ARG A 208 16.57 7.86 7.87
N ASP A 209 16.75 8.60 8.95
CA ASP A 209 17.29 8.10 10.20
C ASP A 209 16.21 8.05 11.29
N VAL A 210 16.41 7.16 12.26
CA VAL A 210 15.61 7.16 13.49
C VAL A 210 16.13 8.25 14.43
N TYR A 211 15.23 9.12 14.86
CA TYR A 211 15.47 10.15 15.87
C TYR A 211 14.62 9.87 17.11
N VAL A 212 15.06 10.41 18.25
CA VAL A 212 14.28 10.44 19.48
C VAL A 212 14.17 11.85 20.04
N VAL A 213 13.03 12.17 20.64
CA VAL A 213 12.75 13.45 21.29
C VAL A 213 11.96 13.23 22.58
N PRO A 214 12.19 14.02 23.65
CA PRO A 214 11.31 13.98 24.82
C PRO A 214 9.86 14.26 24.41
N ALA A 215 8.89 13.58 25.04
CA ALA A 215 7.47 13.82 24.79
C ALA A 215 7.04 15.25 25.16
N ALA A 216 7.77 15.90 26.08
CA ALA A 216 7.62 17.30 26.41
C ALA A 216 8.13 18.26 25.31
N GLY A 217 8.72 17.74 24.22
CA GLY A 217 9.44 18.52 23.22
C GLY A 217 10.89 18.79 23.62
N GLY A 218 11.69 19.26 22.67
CA GLY A 218 13.11 19.51 22.83
C GLY A 218 13.87 19.27 21.54
N GLU A 219 15.20 19.26 21.61
CA GLU A 219 16.05 18.98 20.46
C GLU A 219 16.05 17.46 20.16
N PRO A 220 15.69 17.04 18.93
CA PRO A 220 15.75 15.63 18.57
C PRO A 220 17.19 15.12 18.48
N ARG A 221 17.43 13.94 19.04
CA ARG A 221 18.72 13.23 18.96
C ARG A 221 18.65 12.12 17.92
N ARG A 222 19.58 12.11 16.97
CA ARG A 222 19.75 11.02 16.00
C ARG A 222 20.21 9.74 16.71
N VAL A 223 19.59 8.61 16.39
CA VAL A 223 19.94 7.28 16.93
C VAL A 223 20.75 6.47 15.91
N THR A 224 20.25 6.34 14.68
CA THR A 224 20.93 5.55 13.64
C THR A 224 22.11 6.32 13.05
N ARG A 225 23.19 5.62 12.71
CA ARG A 225 24.30 6.15 11.92
C ARG A 225 24.38 5.42 10.58
N GLY A 226 24.74 6.14 9.52
CA GLY A 226 24.92 5.56 8.19
C GLY A 226 24.07 6.25 7.13
N ARG A 227 23.80 5.50 6.05
CA ARG A 227 23.06 5.92 4.85
C ARG A 227 21.87 5.01 4.59
N GLY A 228 21.17 4.60 5.66
CA GLY A 228 20.00 3.76 5.54
C GLY A 228 18.71 4.54 5.29
N GLU A 229 17.69 3.86 4.80
CA GLU A 229 16.31 4.34 4.73
C GLU A 229 15.51 3.64 5.82
N CYS A 230 15.41 4.25 7.00
CA CYS A 230 14.66 3.70 8.14
C CYS A 230 13.17 4.03 8.04
N ARG A 231 12.33 3.06 8.42
CA ARG A 231 10.87 3.15 8.49
C ARG A 231 10.36 2.42 9.74
N LEU A 232 9.18 2.81 10.23
CA LEU A 232 8.40 2.08 11.22
C LEU A 232 9.19 1.66 12.48
N PRO A 233 9.79 2.60 13.23
CA PRO A 233 10.54 2.30 14.43
C PRO A 233 9.61 1.77 15.54
N ALA A 234 10.10 0.82 16.33
CA ALA A 234 9.40 0.26 17.48
C ALA A 234 10.37 0.04 18.64
N PHE A 235 10.01 0.48 19.84
CA PHE A 235 10.81 0.22 21.03
C PHE A 235 10.67 -1.23 21.45
N ALA A 236 11.80 -1.85 21.78
CA ALA A 236 11.81 -3.10 22.52
C ALA A 236 11.18 -2.88 23.93
N PRO A 237 10.59 -3.91 24.53
CA PRO A 237 10.03 -3.81 25.89
C PRO A 237 11.04 -3.37 26.96
N ASP A 238 12.34 -3.57 26.72
CA ASP A 238 13.42 -3.15 27.62
C ASP A 238 13.68 -1.63 27.62
N GLY A 239 13.13 -0.89 26.66
CA GLY A 239 13.36 0.55 26.47
C GLY A 239 14.79 0.93 26.06
N ARG A 240 15.65 -0.04 25.76
CA ARG A 240 17.08 0.16 25.42
C ARG A 240 17.39 -0.13 23.96
N THR A 241 16.54 -0.90 23.29
CA THR A 241 16.69 -1.26 21.88
C THR A 241 15.55 -0.69 21.05
N LEU A 242 15.86 -0.24 19.83
CA LEU A 242 14.89 0.11 18.80
C LEU A 242 14.99 -0.89 17.65
N TYR A 243 13.84 -1.32 17.15
CA TYR A 243 13.70 -2.05 15.90
C TYR A 243 13.19 -1.11 14.82
N ALA A 244 13.61 -1.29 13.57
CA ALA A 244 13.09 -0.56 12.43
C ALA A 244 13.22 -1.42 11.17
N THR A 245 12.28 -1.26 10.24
CA THR A 245 12.40 -1.81 8.89
C THR A 245 13.24 -0.84 8.07
N ALA A 246 14.30 -1.31 7.42
CA ALA A 246 15.22 -0.42 6.72
C ALA A 246 15.90 -1.06 5.50
N HIS A 247 16.20 -0.25 4.48
CA HIS A 247 17.36 -0.51 3.62
C HIS A 247 18.60 -0.04 4.39
N PRO A 248 19.51 -0.94 4.82
CA PRO A 248 20.57 -0.58 5.77
C PRO A 248 21.65 0.31 5.14
N ASP A 249 21.87 0.21 3.82
CA ASP A 249 22.82 1.03 3.08
C ASP A 249 22.26 1.36 1.69
N LEU A 250 22.15 2.65 1.39
CA LEU A 250 21.73 3.20 0.10
C LEU A 250 22.90 3.63 -0.81
N GLY A 251 24.11 3.20 -0.45
CA GLY A 251 25.33 3.54 -1.13
C GLY A 251 25.73 5.02 -0.99
N PRO A 252 26.82 5.44 -1.65
CA PRO A 252 27.40 6.77 -1.46
C PRO A 252 26.48 7.93 -1.90
N ALA A 253 25.63 7.68 -2.88
CA ALA A 253 24.65 8.65 -3.37
C ALA A 253 23.40 8.73 -2.48
N GLY A 254 23.14 7.72 -1.65
CA GLY A 254 21.92 7.61 -0.85
C GLY A 254 20.67 7.32 -1.70
N LEU A 255 20.84 6.70 -2.87
CA LEU A 255 19.76 6.44 -3.84
C LEU A 255 19.63 4.97 -4.21
N ASP A 256 20.60 4.14 -3.84
CA ASP A 256 20.70 2.76 -4.29
C ASP A 256 19.96 1.83 -3.33
N ARG A 257 18.71 1.49 -3.62
CA ARG A 257 17.99 0.46 -2.84
C ARG A 257 18.52 -0.95 -3.10
N GLY A 258 19.40 -1.13 -4.09
CA GLY A 258 19.88 -2.43 -4.56
C GLY A 258 18.75 -3.32 -5.10
N ALA A 259 19.10 -4.57 -5.43
CA ALA A 259 18.11 -5.62 -5.72
C ALA A 259 17.45 -6.20 -4.45
N GLY A 260 17.90 -5.78 -3.26
CA GLY A 260 17.40 -6.26 -1.98
C GLY A 260 16.31 -5.35 -1.41
N GLY A 261 15.14 -5.91 -1.09
CA GLY A 261 14.12 -5.23 -0.28
C GLY A 261 14.60 -4.87 1.14
N PRO A 262 13.81 -4.07 1.88
CA PRO A 262 14.16 -3.67 3.23
C PRO A 262 14.23 -4.89 4.17
N VAL A 263 14.89 -4.74 5.31
CA VAL A 263 15.05 -5.79 6.33
C VAL A 263 14.71 -5.26 7.70
N LEU A 264 14.35 -6.16 8.63
CA LEU A 264 14.21 -5.80 10.03
C LEU A 264 15.60 -5.63 10.65
N CYS A 265 15.87 -4.44 11.16
CA CYS A 265 17.09 -4.07 11.85
C CYS A 265 16.83 -3.76 13.31
N ARG A 266 17.84 -3.97 14.16
CA ARG A 266 17.91 -3.40 15.51
C ARG A 266 19.01 -2.35 15.60
N VAL A 267 18.85 -1.43 16.55
CA VAL A 267 19.85 -0.44 16.92
C VAL A 267 19.72 -0.11 18.41
N PRO A 268 20.83 0.02 19.16
CA PRO A 268 20.78 0.51 20.54
C PRO A 268 20.24 1.94 20.60
N LEU A 269 19.44 2.26 21.62
CA LEU A 269 18.90 3.61 21.84
C LEU A 269 20.01 4.67 22.05
N SER A 270 21.17 4.25 22.59
CA SER A 270 22.37 5.09 22.71
C SER A 270 22.94 5.50 21.35
N GLY A 271 22.56 4.80 20.28
CA GLY A 271 22.89 5.09 18.90
C GLY A 271 23.98 4.19 18.34
N GLY A 272 23.88 3.88 17.04
CA GLY A 272 24.74 2.91 16.39
C GLY A 272 24.38 2.71 14.92
N SER A 273 25.11 1.81 14.26
CA SER A 273 24.74 1.32 12.92
C SER A 273 23.55 0.38 13.02
N LEU A 274 22.79 0.24 11.93
CA LEU A 274 21.71 -0.74 11.83
C LEU A 274 22.28 -2.16 11.78
N GLU A 275 21.78 -3.04 12.64
CA GLU A 275 22.11 -4.47 12.65
C GLU A 275 20.91 -5.29 12.13
N PRO A 276 21.01 -5.92 10.94
CA PRO A 276 19.95 -6.79 10.43
C PRO A 276 19.73 -8.04 11.32
N LEU A 277 18.47 -8.38 11.64
CA LEU A 277 18.14 -9.61 12.37
C LEU A 277 17.99 -10.84 11.47
N LEU A 278 17.54 -10.64 10.22
CA LEU A 278 17.36 -11.71 9.24
C LEU A 278 17.91 -11.25 7.89
N ALA A 279 19.17 -11.56 7.62
CA ALA A 279 19.83 -11.17 6.38
C ALA A 279 19.19 -11.79 5.12
N ASP A 280 18.39 -12.86 5.27
CA ASP A 280 17.72 -13.56 4.16
C ASP A 280 16.21 -13.29 4.08
N ALA A 281 15.63 -12.58 5.06
CA ALA A 281 14.22 -12.22 5.05
C ALA A 281 14.04 -10.75 4.68
N ARG A 282 13.58 -10.52 3.44
CA ARG A 282 13.26 -9.19 2.93
C ARG A 282 11.85 -8.80 3.36
N ALA A 283 11.77 -7.83 4.26
CA ALA A 283 10.53 -7.21 4.64
C ALA A 283 9.83 -6.64 3.41
N ASP A 284 8.51 -6.78 3.37
CA ASP A 284 7.62 -6.08 2.47
C ASP A 284 7.31 -4.66 3.02
N GLU A 285 6.59 -3.85 2.26
CA GLU A 285 6.04 -2.56 2.68
C GLU A 285 4.83 -2.67 3.64
N THR A 286 4.63 -3.82 4.28
CA THR A 286 3.60 -4.02 5.30
C THR A 286 3.71 -2.91 6.36
N PRO A 287 2.61 -2.17 6.66
CA PRO A 287 2.67 -0.83 7.25
C PRO A 287 3.00 -0.74 8.75
N ALA A 288 3.51 -1.80 9.38
CA ALA A 288 3.91 -1.78 10.79
C ALA A 288 5.00 -2.80 11.13
N THR A 289 5.91 -2.40 12.02
CA THR A 289 6.79 -3.31 12.78
C THR A 289 6.07 -3.68 14.08
N VAL A 290 5.35 -4.80 14.11
CA VAL A 290 4.57 -5.20 15.30
C VAL A 290 5.40 -6.10 16.20
N LEU A 291 5.69 -5.64 17.42
CA LEU A 291 6.37 -6.43 18.45
C LEU A 291 5.34 -7.05 19.39
N ALA A 292 5.34 -8.38 19.51
CA ALA A 292 4.38 -9.09 20.37
C ALA A 292 4.95 -10.42 20.88
N GLY A 293 4.84 -10.64 22.20
CA GLY A 293 5.23 -11.90 22.85
C GLY A 293 6.69 -12.30 22.56
N GLY A 294 7.63 -11.36 22.65
CA GLY A 294 9.06 -11.60 22.43
C GLY A 294 9.48 -11.80 20.96
N ALA A 295 8.61 -11.49 20.01
CA ALA A 295 8.88 -11.61 18.58
C ALA A 295 8.45 -10.35 17.80
N ALA A 296 9.06 -10.14 16.64
CA ALA A 296 8.57 -9.22 15.61
C ALA A 296 7.69 -9.98 14.61
N LEU A 297 6.57 -9.38 14.22
CA LEU A 297 5.73 -9.87 13.13
C LEU A 297 6.07 -9.10 11.86
N LEU A 298 6.48 -9.82 10.81
CA LEU A 298 7.04 -9.23 9.60
C LEU A 298 6.37 -9.81 8.36
N GLY A 299 5.84 -8.94 7.50
CA GLY A 299 5.47 -9.30 6.13
C GLY A 299 6.73 -9.48 5.30
N VAL A 300 6.86 -10.59 4.55
CA VAL A 300 8.04 -10.90 3.73
C VAL A 300 7.60 -11.23 2.31
N ALA A 301 8.14 -10.49 1.35
CA ALA A 301 7.84 -10.71 -0.07
C ALA A 301 8.58 -11.94 -0.60
N ARG A 302 7.85 -12.92 -1.14
CA ARG A 302 8.39 -14.15 -1.74
C ARG A 302 7.55 -14.60 -2.93
N HIS A 303 8.16 -14.70 -4.12
CA HIS A 303 7.48 -15.18 -5.35
C HIS A 303 6.12 -14.50 -5.61
N GLY A 304 6.07 -13.17 -5.45
CA GLY A 304 4.86 -12.35 -5.58
C GLY A 304 3.86 -12.46 -4.41
N ALA A 305 4.10 -13.30 -3.41
CA ALA A 305 3.30 -13.40 -2.19
C ALA A 305 3.90 -12.50 -1.11
N VAL A 306 3.09 -12.13 -0.11
CA VAL A 306 3.58 -11.54 1.13
C VAL A 306 3.19 -12.47 2.25
N GLU A 307 4.18 -13.20 2.76
CA GLU A 307 4.05 -14.14 3.88
C GLU A 307 4.15 -13.38 5.20
N LEU A 308 3.54 -13.91 6.27
CA LEU A 308 3.71 -13.36 7.62
C LEU A 308 4.65 -14.25 8.41
N LEU A 309 5.78 -13.71 8.84
CA LEU A 309 6.72 -14.39 9.72
C LEU A 309 6.63 -13.86 11.15
N ARG A 310 6.84 -14.75 12.12
CA ARG A 310 7.12 -14.45 13.52
C ARG A 310 8.62 -14.65 13.76
N VAL A 311 9.31 -13.56 14.03
CA VAL A 311 10.77 -13.51 14.18
C VAL A 311 11.13 -13.32 15.65
N PRO A 312 11.67 -14.34 16.34
CA PRO A 312 12.09 -14.21 17.73
C PRO A 312 13.14 -13.10 17.91
N LEU A 313 12.94 -12.22 18.89
CA LEU A 313 13.85 -11.08 19.12
C LEU A 313 15.19 -11.50 19.74
N ASP A 314 15.24 -12.71 20.31
CA ASP A 314 16.42 -13.34 20.91
C ASP A 314 17.31 -14.09 19.90
N GLY A 315 16.93 -14.12 18.62
CA GLY A 315 17.72 -14.72 17.54
C GLY A 315 17.40 -16.20 17.23
N GLY A 316 16.27 -16.71 17.71
CA GLY A 316 15.74 -18.01 17.30
C GLY A 316 15.25 -18.07 15.83
N PRO A 317 14.92 -19.26 15.30
CA PRO A 317 14.41 -19.41 13.95
C PRO A 317 13.05 -18.72 13.77
N ALA A 318 12.84 -18.09 12.62
CA ALA A 318 11.55 -17.49 12.28
C ALA A 318 10.50 -18.57 11.97
N GLU A 319 9.27 -18.35 12.42
CA GLU A 319 8.11 -19.21 12.17
C GLU A 319 7.18 -18.56 11.13
N THR A 320 6.74 -19.31 10.12
CA THR A 320 5.78 -18.81 9.13
C THR A 320 4.34 -18.93 9.63
N LEU A 321 3.71 -17.79 9.92
CA LEU A 321 2.33 -17.70 10.38
C LEU A 321 1.31 -17.67 9.24
N VAL A 322 1.66 -17.10 8.09
CA VAL A 322 0.85 -17.11 6.86
C VAL A 322 1.80 -17.33 5.70
N GLU A 323 1.53 -18.33 4.87
CA GLU A 323 2.32 -18.69 3.69
C GLU A 323 1.43 -18.69 2.45
N GLY A 324 2.02 -18.48 1.27
CA GLY A 324 1.32 -18.18 0.01
C GLY A 324 0.26 -19.20 -0.46
N PRO A 325 -0.50 -18.90 -1.54
CA PRO A 325 -0.41 -17.74 -2.42
C PRO A 325 -1.32 -16.58 -1.96
N PHE A 326 -0.86 -15.83 -0.95
CA PHE A 326 -1.58 -14.73 -0.33
C PHE A 326 -0.69 -13.50 -0.21
N THR A 327 -1.31 -12.34 -0.06
CA THR A 327 -0.64 -11.09 0.29
C THR A 327 -1.17 -10.61 1.64
N VAL A 328 -0.33 -10.65 2.67
CA VAL A 328 -0.58 -9.99 3.96
C VAL A 328 -0.46 -8.48 3.75
N ARG A 329 -1.49 -7.73 4.13
CA ARG A 329 -1.59 -6.27 3.93
C ARG A 329 -1.55 -5.46 5.22
N GLY A 330 -1.63 -6.15 6.36
CA GLY A 330 -1.65 -5.53 7.68
C GLY A 330 -1.68 -6.59 8.76
N VAL A 331 -1.11 -6.27 9.91
CA VAL A 331 -1.01 -7.15 11.07
C VAL A 331 -1.13 -6.33 12.35
N ALA A 332 -1.77 -6.91 13.36
CA ALA A 332 -1.78 -6.40 14.72
C ALA A 332 -1.86 -7.56 15.73
N ALA A 333 -1.54 -7.27 16.99
CA ALA A 333 -1.57 -8.26 18.05
C ALA A 333 -2.07 -7.66 19.37
N GLY A 334 -2.75 -8.47 20.17
CA GLY A 334 -3.28 -8.11 21.49
C GLY A 334 -3.80 -9.36 22.22
N GLY A 335 -3.67 -9.42 23.54
CA GLY A 335 -4.14 -10.56 24.34
C GLY A 335 -3.62 -11.94 23.91
N GLY A 336 -2.44 -12.01 23.29
CA GLY A 336 -1.87 -13.25 22.75
C GLY A 336 -2.45 -13.72 21.41
N VAL A 337 -3.34 -12.93 20.80
CA VAL A 337 -3.90 -13.17 19.46
C VAL A 337 -3.21 -12.27 18.45
N VAL A 338 -2.83 -12.83 17.30
CA VAL A 338 -2.38 -12.08 16.14
C VAL A 338 -3.52 -12.04 15.12
N VAL A 339 -3.82 -10.87 14.55
CA VAL A 339 -4.81 -10.72 13.48
C VAL A 339 -4.13 -10.11 12.26
N ALA A 340 -4.32 -10.74 11.11
CA ALA A 340 -3.76 -10.29 9.84
C ALA A 340 -4.87 -10.04 8.81
N THR A 341 -4.69 -9.01 7.99
CA THR A 341 -5.49 -8.81 6.78
C THR A 341 -4.79 -9.53 5.62
N VAL A 342 -5.44 -10.55 5.08
CA VAL A 342 -4.87 -11.46 4.08
C VAL A 342 -5.69 -11.39 2.79
N ALA A 343 -5.06 -10.97 1.70
CA ALA A 343 -5.64 -10.92 0.36
C ALA A 343 -5.20 -12.11 -0.50
N HIS A 344 -5.98 -12.39 -1.56
CA HIS A 344 -5.61 -13.32 -2.64
C HIS A 344 -6.29 -12.90 -3.94
N ASP A 345 -5.99 -13.59 -5.03
CA ASP A 345 -6.52 -13.38 -6.40
C ASP A 345 -8.04 -13.13 -6.54
N ARG A 346 -8.85 -13.53 -5.56
CA ARG A 346 -10.32 -13.42 -5.53
C ARG A 346 -10.84 -12.70 -4.29
N SER A 347 -9.98 -12.08 -3.48
CA SER A 347 -10.40 -11.23 -2.35
C SER A 347 -9.41 -10.09 -2.15
N ALA A 348 -9.94 -8.87 -1.98
CA ALA A 348 -9.13 -7.68 -1.65
C ALA A 348 -8.54 -7.74 -0.24
N GLY A 349 -9.02 -8.65 0.60
CA GLY A 349 -8.54 -8.91 1.96
C GLY A 349 -9.63 -9.50 2.85
N GLU A 350 -9.24 -10.40 3.75
CA GLU A 350 -10.07 -10.87 4.87
C GLU A 350 -9.24 -10.89 6.16
N LEU A 351 -9.89 -10.76 7.32
CA LEU A 351 -9.22 -10.88 8.61
C LEU A 351 -9.08 -12.35 8.98
N VAL A 352 -7.87 -12.72 9.36
CA VAL A 352 -7.52 -14.05 9.87
C VAL A 352 -6.94 -13.88 11.27
N ALA A 353 -7.53 -14.56 12.27
CA ALA A 353 -6.93 -14.72 13.59
C ALA A 353 -5.95 -15.88 13.60
N LEU A 354 -4.82 -15.66 14.26
CA LEU A 354 -3.71 -16.58 14.42
C LEU A 354 -3.46 -16.73 15.92
N THR A 355 -3.66 -17.94 16.40
CA THR A 355 -3.32 -18.39 17.77
C THR A 355 -2.39 -19.60 17.65
N PRO A 356 -1.67 -20.00 18.70
CA PRO A 356 -0.78 -21.17 18.64
C PRO A 356 -1.47 -22.40 18.01
N GLY A 357 -0.92 -22.91 16.91
CA GLY A 357 -1.43 -24.08 16.19
C GLY A 357 -2.75 -23.91 15.45
N ARG A 358 -3.33 -22.70 15.37
CA ARG A 358 -4.65 -22.48 14.73
C ARG A 358 -4.71 -21.18 13.94
N ARG A 359 -5.22 -21.28 12.71
CA ARG A 359 -5.61 -20.16 11.85
C ARG A 359 -7.13 -20.16 11.70
N ARG A 360 -7.77 -19.00 11.82
CA ARG A 360 -9.24 -18.84 11.70
C ARG A 360 -9.58 -17.65 10.83
N LEU A 361 -10.31 -17.87 9.74
CA LEU A 361 -10.95 -16.81 8.97
C LEU A 361 -12.07 -16.17 9.81
N LEU A 362 -12.05 -14.85 9.96
CA LEU A 362 -13.01 -14.10 10.78
C LEU A 362 -14.07 -13.38 9.94
N THR A 363 -13.76 -13.05 8.70
CA THR A 363 -14.60 -12.20 7.85
C THR A 363 -14.88 -12.83 6.49
N GLY A 364 -15.88 -12.28 5.82
CA GLY A 364 -16.23 -12.60 4.43
C GLY A 364 -16.61 -11.34 3.67
N PHE A 365 -15.80 -10.30 3.76
CA PHE A 365 -16.00 -9.01 3.10
C PHE A 365 -16.10 -9.15 1.58
N GLY A 366 -15.38 -10.10 0.98
CA GLY A 366 -15.44 -10.42 -0.45
C GLY A 366 -16.64 -11.27 -0.88
N ARG A 367 -17.51 -11.72 0.04
CA ARG A 367 -18.59 -12.69 -0.26
C ARG A 367 -19.56 -12.17 -1.33
N ALA A 368 -19.92 -10.89 -1.29
CA ALA A 368 -20.85 -10.30 -2.26
C ALA A 368 -20.26 -10.30 -3.68
N LEU A 369 -18.98 -9.92 -3.81
CA LEU A 369 -18.29 -9.97 -5.09
C LEU A 369 -18.09 -11.41 -5.58
N GLY A 370 -17.75 -12.34 -4.69
CA GLY A 370 -17.62 -13.75 -5.02
C GLY A 370 -18.93 -14.38 -5.52
N ALA A 371 -20.08 -13.95 -5.00
CA ALA A 371 -21.39 -14.41 -5.43
C ALA A 371 -21.75 -14.06 -6.88
N THR A 372 -21.01 -13.13 -7.51
CA THR A 372 -21.18 -12.83 -8.95
C THR A 372 -20.77 -14.01 -9.85
N GLY A 373 -19.98 -14.96 -9.34
CA GLY A 373 -19.41 -16.06 -10.14
C GLY A 373 -18.36 -15.61 -11.16
N ARG A 374 -17.91 -14.35 -11.12
CA ARG A 374 -16.98 -13.74 -12.09
C ARG A 374 -15.57 -13.52 -11.52
N LEU A 375 -15.17 -14.33 -10.54
CA LEU A 375 -13.84 -14.31 -9.95
C LEU A 375 -13.08 -15.60 -10.30
N HIS A 376 -11.94 -15.44 -10.94
CA HIS A 376 -11.14 -16.50 -11.53
C HIS A 376 -9.86 -16.71 -10.74
N ARG A 377 -9.42 -17.97 -10.63
CA ARG A 377 -8.24 -18.34 -9.86
C ARG A 377 -6.98 -18.23 -10.72
N ALA A 378 -5.94 -17.62 -10.17
CA ALA A 378 -4.61 -17.57 -10.79
C ALA A 378 -3.81 -18.85 -10.45
N GLY A 379 -3.11 -19.38 -11.43
CA GLY A 379 -2.11 -20.45 -11.26
C GLY A 379 -0.69 -19.89 -11.36
N GLY A 380 0.24 -20.42 -10.57
CA GLY A 380 1.65 -20.07 -10.69
C GLY A 380 2.28 -20.55 -12.00
N LEU A 381 3.27 -19.82 -12.48
CA LEU A 381 4.12 -20.19 -13.60
C LEU A 381 5.54 -20.46 -13.11
N ASP A 382 6.14 -21.51 -13.66
CA ASP A 382 7.55 -21.82 -13.49
C ASP A 382 8.34 -21.08 -14.58
N ALA A 383 8.65 -19.82 -14.32
CA ALA A 383 9.43 -18.94 -15.19
C ALA A 383 10.57 -18.31 -14.37
N PRO A 384 11.68 -17.88 -14.99
CA PRO A 384 12.83 -17.33 -14.26
C PRO A 384 12.47 -16.14 -13.34
N ALA A 385 11.58 -15.25 -13.78
CA ALA A 385 11.08 -14.12 -13.00
C ALA A 385 9.88 -14.48 -12.10
N GLY A 386 9.53 -15.76 -12.02
CA GLY A 386 8.23 -16.21 -11.57
C GLY A 386 7.11 -15.69 -12.48
N GLY A 387 5.87 -15.97 -12.10
CA GLY A 387 4.73 -15.42 -12.81
C GLY A 387 3.45 -16.16 -12.49
N ARG A 388 2.36 -15.68 -13.08
CA ARG A 388 1.03 -16.24 -12.89
C ARG A 388 0.24 -16.20 -14.18
N VAL A 389 -0.70 -17.12 -14.30
CA VAL A 389 -1.66 -17.14 -15.38
C VAL A 389 -3.05 -17.36 -14.82
N THR A 390 -4.00 -16.56 -15.30
CA THR A 390 -5.42 -16.76 -15.04
C THR A 390 -6.09 -17.05 -16.37
N VAL A 391 -6.70 -18.23 -16.49
CA VAL A 391 -7.33 -18.70 -17.73
C VAL A 391 -8.85 -18.57 -17.60
N PRO A 392 -9.54 -17.99 -18.59
CA PRO A 392 -10.99 -17.90 -18.60
C PRO A 392 -11.65 -19.29 -18.71
N PRO A 393 -12.89 -19.44 -18.24
CA PRO A 393 -13.64 -20.69 -18.43
C PRO A 393 -14.01 -20.87 -19.91
N GLY A 394 -14.16 -22.13 -20.35
CA GLY A 394 -14.58 -22.48 -21.71
C GLY A 394 -13.47 -23.05 -22.59
N ALA A 395 -13.85 -23.54 -23.77
CA ALA A 395 -12.92 -24.09 -24.74
C ALA A 395 -12.08 -22.97 -25.38
N GLY A 396 -10.76 -23.14 -25.42
CA GLY A 396 -9.85 -22.23 -26.11
C GLY A 396 -9.72 -22.54 -27.62
N PRO A 397 -8.72 -21.98 -28.31
CA PRO A 397 -7.62 -21.19 -27.75
C PRO A 397 -8.05 -19.76 -27.37
N HIS A 398 -7.64 -19.33 -26.18
CA HIS A 398 -7.93 -17.98 -25.66
C HIS A 398 -6.84 -16.98 -26.05
N PRO A 399 -7.18 -15.75 -26.48
CA PRO A 399 -6.18 -14.69 -26.67
C PRO A 399 -5.48 -14.37 -25.33
N VAL A 400 -4.21 -14.01 -25.41
CA VAL A 400 -3.34 -13.83 -24.24
C VAL A 400 -3.00 -12.36 -24.03
N LEU A 401 -3.13 -11.88 -22.80
CA LEU A 401 -2.69 -10.55 -22.38
C LEU A 401 -1.55 -10.68 -21.37
N LEU A 402 -0.37 -10.19 -21.73
CA LEU A 402 0.76 -10.03 -20.83
C LEU A 402 0.61 -8.73 -20.04
N VAL A 403 0.46 -8.81 -18.72
CA VAL A 403 0.20 -7.69 -17.81
C VAL A 403 1.41 -7.43 -16.91
N LEU A 404 2.02 -6.25 -17.04
CA LEU A 404 3.24 -5.83 -16.35
C LEU A 404 3.04 -4.48 -15.62
N PRO A 405 3.46 -4.30 -14.37
CA PRO A 405 3.89 -5.33 -13.43
C PRO A 405 2.74 -6.32 -13.15
N GLY A 406 3.10 -7.53 -12.78
CA GLY A 406 2.20 -8.60 -12.38
C GLY A 406 1.56 -8.31 -11.03
N GLY A 407 2.28 -7.65 -10.12
CA GLY A 407 1.85 -7.30 -8.78
C GLY A 407 1.76 -8.50 -7.83
N GLY A 408 1.27 -8.29 -6.61
CA GLY A 408 1.18 -9.34 -5.57
C GLY A 408 0.04 -10.35 -5.76
N TRP A 409 0.02 -11.45 -4.99
CA TRP A 409 -1.11 -12.40 -4.86
C TRP A 409 -2.31 -11.76 -4.16
N CYS A 410 -2.99 -10.87 -4.89
CA CYS A 410 -4.18 -10.16 -4.45
C CYS A 410 -5.16 -9.96 -5.61
N LEU A 411 -6.40 -9.59 -5.27
CA LEU A 411 -7.46 -9.31 -6.24
C LEU A 411 -7.08 -8.08 -7.07
N ARG A 412 -7.04 -8.27 -8.38
CA ARG A 412 -6.83 -7.23 -9.39
C ARG A 412 -8.05 -7.11 -10.28
N GLU A 413 -8.71 -5.96 -10.24
CA GLU A 413 -9.99 -5.75 -10.93
C GLU A 413 -9.86 -5.76 -12.45
N ASP A 414 -8.76 -5.21 -12.98
CA ASP A 414 -8.40 -5.25 -14.39
C ASP A 414 -8.23 -6.69 -14.87
N VAL A 415 -7.42 -7.49 -14.15
CA VAL A 415 -7.21 -8.92 -14.44
C VAL A 415 -8.54 -9.67 -14.42
N GLN A 416 -9.33 -9.52 -13.37
CA GLN A 416 -10.61 -10.22 -13.26
C GLN A 416 -11.62 -9.79 -14.33
N ALA A 417 -11.59 -8.52 -14.76
CA ALA A 417 -12.43 -8.02 -15.84
C ALA A 417 -12.01 -8.62 -17.20
N LEU A 418 -10.71 -8.57 -17.51
CA LEU A 418 -10.15 -9.13 -18.74
C LEU A 418 -10.41 -10.64 -18.84
N VAL A 419 -10.19 -11.40 -17.76
CA VAL A 419 -10.50 -12.84 -17.76
C VAL A 419 -11.99 -13.11 -17.93
N SER A 420 -12.86 -12.28 -17.36
CA SER A 420 -14.30 -12.44 -17.59
C SER A 420 -14.75 -12.07 -19.00
N ALA A 421 -13.93 -11.33 -19.74
CA ALA A 421 -14.15 -11.01 -21.15
C ALA A 421 -13.52 -12.04 -22.10
N GLY A 422 -12.94 -13.13 -21.58
CA GLY A 422 -12.41 -14.23 -22.39
C GLY A 422 -10.92 -14.13 -22.72
N TYR A 423 -10.17 -13.26 -22.06
CA TYR A 423 -8.72 -13.16 -22.21
C TYR A 423 -8.00 -14.00 -21.16
N ALA A 424 -7.03 -14.82 -21.58
CA ALA A 424 -6.07 -15.37 -20.65
C ALA A 424 -5.08 -14.28 -20.23
N VAL A 425 -4.87 -14.10 -18.94
CA VAL A 425 -4.03 -13.02 -18.40
C VAL A 425 -2.78 -13.62 -17.77
N VAL A 426 -1.62 -13.24 -18.30
CA VAL A 426 -0.29 -13.63 -17.83
C VAL A 426 0.32 -12.46 -17.09
N GLN A 427 0.73 -12.66 -15.85
CA GLN A 427 1.21 -11.61 -14.95
C GLN A 427 2.61 -11.96 -14.47
N GLY A 428 3.50 -10.98 -14.44
CA GLY A 428 4.81 -11.10 -13.82
C GLY A 428 5.53 -9.76 -13.84
N ASP A 429 6.70 -9.73 -13.21
CA ASP A 429 7.50 -8.52 -13.04
C ASP A 429 8.86 -8.67 -13.74
N PRO A 430 8.88 -8.93 -15.07
CA PRO A 430 10.12 -9.09 -15.81
C PRO A 430 10.88 -7.77 -15.90
N ASP A 431 12.17 -7.86 -15.68
CA ASP A 431 13.12 -6.76 -15.64
C ASP A 431 13.54 -6.35 -17.07
N ASP A 432 13.45 -7.29 -18.03
CA ASP A 432 13.86 -7.09 -19.42
C ASP A 432 12.98 -7.85 -20.43
N VAL A 433 13.27 -7.64 -21.72
CA VAL A 433 12.52 -8.23 -22.84
C VAL A 433 12.67 -9.76 -22.91
N PRO A 434 13.88 -10.35 -22.77
CA PRO A 434 14.04 -11.80 -22.66
C PRO A 434 13.21 -12.44 -21.53
N ALA A 435 13.21 -11.87 -20.33
CA ALA A 435 12.43 -12.36 -19.20
C ALA A 435 10.92 -12.28 -19.48
N ALA A 436 10.46 -11.17 -20.07
CA ALA A 436 9.05 -11.02 -20.48
C ALA A 436 8.64 -12.07 -21.53
N THR A 437 9.54 -12.37 -22.47
CA THR A 437 9.31 -13.39 -23.52
C THR A 437 9.26 -14.79 -22.91
N ALA A 438 10.21 -15.13 -22.02
CA ALA A 438 10.24 -16.42 -21.33
C ALA A 438 8.99 -16.65 -20.48
N LEU A 439 8.49 -15.61 -19.81
CA LEU A 439 7.24 -15.66 -19.05
C LEU A 439 6.03 -15.97 -19.95
N LEU A 440 5.94 -15.32 -21.11
CA LEU A 440 4.87 -15.57 -22.09
C LEU A 440 4.96 -17.00 -22.63
N ASP A 441 6.14 -17.47 -23.00
CA ASP A 441 6.32 -18.82 -23.55
C ASP A 441 6.02 -19.90 -22.50
N ALA A 442 6.39 -19.69 -21.24
CA ALA A 442 6.01 -20.56 -20.12
C ALA A 442 4.48 -20.60 -19.89
N ALA A 443 3.78 -19.49 -20.16
CA ALA A 443 2.32 -19.46 -20.10
C ALA A 443 1.67 -20.25 -21.25
N LEU A 444 2.19 -20.12 -22.47
CA LEU A 444 1.67 -20.80 -23.66
C LEU A 444 1.90 -22.32 -23.63
N ALA A 445 2.98 -22.77 -22.99
CA ALA A 445 3.32 -24.19 -22.89
C ALA A 445 2.20 -25.02 -22.23
N GLY A 446 1.62 -25.94 -23.00
CA GLY A 446 0.66 -26.95 -22.49
C GLY A 446 -0.73 -26.40 -22.13
N ARG A 447 -1.08 -25.17 -22.55
CA ARG A 447 -2.38 -24.56 -22.28
C ARG A 447 -3.13 -24.23 -23.57
N PRO A 448 -4.49 -24.18 -23.55
CA PRO A 448 -5.29 -23.80 -24.71
C PRO A 448 -5.27 -22.28 -24.90
N LEU A 449 -4.08 -21.74 -25.16
CA LEU A 449 -3.82 -20.32 -25.36
C LEU A 449 -3.37 -20.07 -26.78
N ASP A 450 -3.75 -18.92 -27.32
CA ASP A 450 -3.45 -18.53 -28.69
C ASP A 450 -2.12 -17.77 -28.75
N ALA A 451 -1.09 -18.39 -29.32
CA ALA A 451 0.25 -17.81 -29.42
C ALA A 451 0.35 -16.68 -30.45
N ASP A 452 -0.60 -16.60 -31.38
CA ASP A 452 -0.65 -15.59 -32.45
C ASP A 452 -1.52 -14.39 -32.06
N ARG A 453 -2.33 -14.53 -31.00
CA ARG A 453 -3.15 -13.46 -30.44
C ARG A 453 -2.64 -13.03 -29.06
N VAL A 454 -1.56 -12.26 -29.07
CA VAL A 454 -0.94 -11.69 -27.85
C VAL A 454 -1.13 -10.17 -27.80
N GLY A 455 -1.58 -9.68 -26.66
CA GLY A 455 -1.57 -8.26 -26.29
C GLY A 455 -0.69 -7.99 -25.07
N VAL A 456 -0.25 -6.74 -24.90
CA VAL A 456 0.57 -6.32 -23.74
C VAL A 456 -0.11 -5.14 -23.04
N LEU A 457 -0.34 -5.25 -21.73
CA LEU A 457 -0.76 -4.14 -20.88
C LEU A 457 0.38 -3.86 -19.90
N ALA A 458 0.93 -2.65 -19.93
CA ALA A 458 2.04 -2.29 -19.06
C ALA A 458 1.82 -0.96 -18.35
N ALA A 459 2.26 -0.84 -17.10
CA ALA A 459 2.15 0.37 -16.32
C ALA A 459 3.47 0.73 -15.61
N GLY A 460 3.68 2.02 -15.33
CA GLY A 460 4.84 2.50 -14.58
C GLY A 460 6.17 2.09 -15.22
N ASP A 461 7.14 1.69 -14.42
CA ASP A 461 8.48 1.34 -14.89
C ASP A 461 8.49 0.18 -15.91
N ALA A 462 7.54 -0.75 -15.79
CA ALA A 462 7.41 -1.87 -16.71
C ALA A 462 6.97 -1.45 -18.13
N ALA A 463 6.38 -0.27 -18.28
CA ALA A 463 5.99 0.27 -19.59
C ALA A 463 7.19 0.47 -20.53
N GLY A 464 8.36 0.84 -20.00
CA GLY A 464 9.58 0.95 -20.81
C GLY A 464 10.03 -0.40 -21.39
N THR A 465 9.96 -1.47 -20.59
CA THR A 465 10.25 -2.84 -21.07
C THR A 465 9.22 -3.30 -22.09
N ALA A 466 7.93 -2.99 -21.88
CA ALA A 466 6.89 -3.28 -22.86
C ALA A 466 7.12 -2.54 -24.19
N LEU A 467 7.45 -1.25 -24.18
CA LEU A 467 7.74 -0.50 -25.42
C LEU A 467 8.92 -1.09 -26.20
N ARG A 468 9.98 -1.55 -25.51
CA ARG A 468 11.10 -2.26 -26.15
C ARG A 468 10.68 -3.61 -26.74
N LEU A 469 9.81 -4.35 -26.04
CA LEU A 469 9.23 -5.59 -26.55
C LEU A 469 8.44 -5.33 -27.85
N LEU A 470 7.62 -4.27 -27.88
CA LEU A 470 6.84 -3.90 -29.06
C LEU A 470 7.71 -3.47 -30.26
N ALA A 471 8.83 -2.80 -30.01
CA ALA A 471 9.77 -2.41 -31.07
C ALA A 471 10.50 -3.62 -31.68
N GLY A 472 10.69 -4.70 -30.92
CA GLY A 472 11.46 -5.88 -31.33
C GLY A 472 10.63 -7.07 -31.83
N ALA A 473 9.32 -7.12 -31.58
CA ALA A 473 8.52 -8.35 -31.76
C ALA A 473 7.31 -8.20 -32.69
N GLY A 474 7.24 -9.04 -33.73
CA GLY A 474 6.06 -9.19 -34.60
C GLY A 474 4.93 -10.04 -34.03
N ARG A 475 4.98 -10.43 -32.74
CA ARG A 475 3.99 -11.30 -32.07
C ARG A 475 2.88 -10.54 -31.33
N VAL A 476 3.01 -9.23 -31.13
CA VAL A 476 2.05 -8.44 -30.33
C VAL A 476 1.08 -7.69 -31.24
N ALA A 477 -0.21 -8.03 -31.13
CA ALA A 477 -1.28 -7.49 -31.96
C ALA A 477 -1.73 -6.08 -31.53
N ALA A 478 -1.72 -5.81 -30.22
CA ALA A 478 -2.01 -4.49 -29.65
C ALA A 478 -1.43 -4.36 -28.25
N ALA A 479 -1.28 -3.12 -27.79
CA ALA A 479 -0.82 -2.85 -26.44
C ALA A 479 -1.53 -1.68 -25.77
N VAL A 480 -1.42 -1.65 -24.44
CA VAL A 480 -1.86 -0.59 -23.55
C VAL A 480 -0.67 -0.20 -22.67
N VAL A 481 -0.39 1.10 -22.57
CA VAL A 481 0.63 1.64 -21.68
C VAL A 481 0.03 2.68 -20.75
N GLU A 482 0.30 2.57 -19.46
CA GLU A 482 -0.26 3.43 -18.41
C GLU A 482 0.84 4.06 -17.53
N HIS A 483 0.60 5.28 -17.03
CA HIS A 483 1.47 5.94 -16.05
C HIS A 483 2.96 5.92 -16.43
N LEU A 484 3.26 6.23 -17.70
CA LEU A 484 4.59 6.10 -18.28
C LEU A 484 5.58 7.09 -17.63
N PRO A 485 6.61 6.63 -16.89
CA PRO A 485 7.56 7.50 -16.20
C PRO A 485 8.41 8.32 -17.16
N ALA A 486 8.91 9.45 -16.66
CA ALA A 486 9.94 10.25 -17.34
C ALA A 486 11.17 9.40 -17.71
N GLY A 487 11.58 9.45 -18.98
CA GLY A 487 12.76 8.73 -19.46
C GLY A 487 12.53 7.26 -19.83
N SER A 488 11.30 6.77 -19.76
CA SER A 488 10.96 5.38 -20.14
C SER A 488 10.73 5.17 -21.65
N LEU A 489 10.69 6.25 -22.45
CA LEU A 489 10.57 6.15 -23.89
C LEU A 489 11.83 5.51 -24.52
N PRO A 490 11.68 4.53 -25.42
CA PRO A 490 12.82 4.02 -26.17
C PRO A 490 13.38 5.10 -27.11
N GLY A 491 14.67 5.01 -27.42
CA GLY A 491 15.32 5.95 -28.35
C GLY A 491 14.82 5.83 -29.79
N ASP A 492 14.22 4.70 -30.17
CA ASP A 492 13.69 4.41 -31.51
C ASP A 492 12.17 4.24 -31.48
N LEU A 493 11.46 5.34 -31.23
CA LEU A 493 9.99 5.37 -31.29
C LEU A 493 9.47 5.08 -32.70
N ASP A 494 10.28 5.38 -33.70
CA ASP A 494 10.00 5.15 -35.11
C ASP A 494 9.96 3.66 -35.44
N ALA A 495 10.39 2.76 -34.57
CA ALA A 495 10.23 1.30 -34.74
C ALA A 495 8.84 0.79 -34.31
N LEU A 496 8.08 1.56 -33.53
CA LEU A 496 6.77 1.12 -33.05
C LEU A 496 5.76 1.05 -34.19
N ARG A 497 5.16 -0.13 -34.39
CA ARG A 497 4.11 -0.37 -35.41
C ARG A 497 2.83 -0.93 -34.81
N THR A 498 2.90 -1.48 -33.59
CA THR A 498 1.77 -2.07 -32.90
C THR A 498 0.76 -1.00 -32.47
N PRO A 499 -0.55 -1.20 -32.71
CA PRO A 499 -1.60 -0.35 -32.16
C PRO A 499 -1.44 -0.14 -30.66
N LEU A 500 -1.51 1.10 -30.19
CA LEU A 500 -1.28 1.44 -28.78
C LEU A 500 -2.35 2.36 -28.17
N LEU A 501 -2.94 1.94 -27.06
CA LEU A 501 -3.71 2.81 -26.17
C LEU A 501 -2.77 3.36 -25.09
N VAL A 502 -2.69 4.68 -24.97
CA VAL A 502 -1.96 5.36 -23.91
C VAL A 502 -2.95 5.85 -22.85
N VAL A 503 -2.75 5.45 -21.60
CA VAL A 503 -3.54 5.93 -20.45
C VAL A 503 -2.66 6.82 -19.59
N ALA A 504 -3.10 8.04 -19.34
CA ALA A 504 -2.40 8.98 -18.47
C ALA A 504 -3.41 9.68 -17.55
N ALA A 505 -2.96 10.06 -16.36
CA ALA A 505 -3.75 10.93 -15.48
C ALA A 505 -3.45 12.41 -15.79
N GLU A 506 -4.48 13.26 -15.74
CA GLU A 506 -4.33 14.72 -15.89
C GLU A 506 -3.49 15.32 -14.77
N VAL A 507 -3.62 14.74 -13.57
CA VAL A 507 -2.83 15.06 -12.39
C VAL A 507 -2.17 13.78 -11.90
N ASP A 508 -1.05 13.43 -12.52
CA ASP A 508 -0.17 12.38 -12.00
C ASP A 508 0.94 13.06 -11.16
N ARG A 509 0.97 12.77 -9.86
CA ARG A 509 1.95 13.35 -8.92
C ARG A 509 3.18 12.47 -8.76
N ASP A 510 3.06 11.18 -9.09
CA ASP A 510 4.12 10.19 -8.99
C ASP A 510 4.88 10.06 -10.32
N CYS A 511 4.19 10.32 -11.43
CA CYS A 511 4.79 10.51 -12.75
C CYS A 511 4.60 11.96 -13.22
N PRO A 512 5.66 12.77 -13.38
CA PRO A 512 5.50 14.13 -13.86
C PRO A 512 4.78 14.15 -15.24
N PRO A 513 3.86 15.09 -15.47
CA PRO A 513 3.04 15.10 -16.68
C PRO A 513 3.92 15.23 -17.93
N GLY A 514 3.71 14.36 -18.93
CA GLY A 514 4.23 14.61 -20.27
C GLY A 514 4.55 13.38 -21.13
N GLU A 515 5.02 12.27 -20.56
CA GLU A 515 5.53 11.16 -21.40
C GLU A 515 4.43 10.39 -22.14
N GLY A 516 3.28 10.14 -21.50
CA GLY A 516 2.12 9.52 -22.17
C GLY A 516 1.65 10.35 -23.39
N PRO A 517 1.29 11.64 -23.21
CA PRO A 517 0.93 12.50 -24.34
C PRO A 517 2.03 12.65 -25.40
N ARG A 518 3.32 12.63 -25.03
CA ARG A 518 4.45 12.62 -25.97
C ARG A 518 4.50 11.35 -26.81
N LEU A 519 4.33 10.19 -26.19
CA LEU A 519 4.26 8.89 -26.88
C LEU A 519 3.10 8.89 -27.88
N PHE A 520 1.91 9.28 -27.43
CA PHE A 520 0.74 9.38 -28.29
C PHE A 520 0.99 10.29 -29.49
N ALA A 521 1.54 11.49 -29.28
CA ALA A 521 1.86 12.42 -30.36
C ALA A 521 2.90 11.85 -31.34
N ALA A 522 3.90 11.11 -30.85
CA ALA A 522 4.86 10.40 -31.71
C ALA A 522 4.14 9.36 -32.59
N LEU A 523 3.35 8.47 -31.98
CA LEU A 523 2.62 7.42 -32.69
C LEU A 523 1.70 7.97 -33.79
N GLN A 524 0.95 9.04 -33.49
CA GLN A 524 0.10 9.73 -34.46
C GLN A 524 0.90 10.28 -35.65
N ARG A 525 2.08 10.87 -35.40
CA ARG A 525 2.97 11.37 -36.47
C ARG A 525 3.52 10.26 -37.38
N HIS A 526 3.69 9.05 -36.86
CA HIS A 526 4.13 7.89 -37.63
C HIS A 526 2.97 7.05 -38.22
N GLY A 527 1.72 7.52 -38.09
CA GLY A 527 0.55 6.82 -38.61
C GLY A 527 0.22 5.51 -37.89
N VAL A 528 0.74 5.32 -36.67
CA VAL A 528 0.44 4.13 -35.85
C VAL A 528 -0.94 4.29 -35.21
N PRO A 529 -1.87 3.33 -35.39
CA PRO A 529 -3.18 3.39 -34.74
C PRO A 529 -3.05 3.56 -33.23
N SER A 530 -3.52 4.68 -32.70
CA SER A 530 -3.34 4.99 -31.28
C SER A 530 -4.50 5.81 -30.72
N GLU A 531 -4.77 5.61 -29.44
CA GLU A 531 -5.76 6.35 -28.65
C GLU A 531 -5.08 6.89 -27.37
N LEU A 532 -5.53 8.05 -26.88
CA LEU A 532 -5.10 8.61 -25.59
C LEU A 532 -6.32 8.72 -24.66
N LEU A 533 -6.27 8.03 -23.53
CA LEU A 533 -7.22 8.16 -22.43
C LEU A 533 -6.60 9.03 -21.34
N LEU A 534 -7.18 10.22 -21.11
CA LEU A 534 -6.83 11.10 -20.01
C LEU A 534 -7.83 10.91 -18.87
N LEU A 535 -7.34 10.49 -17.71
CA LEU A 535 -8.15 10.30 -16.50
C LEU A 535 -7.98 11.50 -15.55
N PRO A 536 -9.07 12.12 -15.08
CA PRO A 536 -8.98 13.22 -14.11
C PRO A 536 -8.35 12.82 -12.77
N GLY A 537 -8.47 11.54 -12.41
CA GLY A 537 -7.95 10.96 -11.17
C GLY A 537 -8.26 9.46 -11.08
N ASP A 538 -8.46 8.96 -9.86
CA ASP A 538 -8.67 7.52 -9.57
C ASP A 538 -9.99 7.28 -8.79
N ARG A 539 -11.01 8.08 -9.07
CA ARG A 539 -12.34 7.89 -8.47
C ARG A 539 -13.00 6.62 -9.01
N PRO A 540 -13.99 6.04 -8.33
CA PRO A 540 -14.70 4.86 -8.82
C PRO A 540 -15.22 4.99 -10.26
N GLY A 541 -15.76 6.15 -10.64
CA GLY A 541 -16.19 6.41 -12.01
C GLY A 541 -15.04 6.39 -13.01
N ASP A 542 -13.91 7.03 -12.66
CA ASP A 542 -12.70 7.05 -13.49
C ASP A 542 -12.14 5.63 -13.70
N ARG A 543 -12.13 4.80 -12.64
CA ARG A 543 -11.72 3.38 -12.70
C ARG A 543 -12.66 2.53 -13.55
N ALA A 544 -13.98 2.71 -13.39
CA ALA A 544 -14.96 2.01 -14.20
C ALA A 544 -14.84 2.38 -15.69
N ALA A 545 -14.63 3.66 -15.98
CA ALA A 545 -14.41 4.16 -17.34
C ALA A 545 -13.12 3.59 -17.94
N ARG A 546 -12.01 3.56 -17.18
CA ARG A 546 -10.76 2.91 -17.58
C ARG A 546 -11.00 1.46 -17.98
N LEU A 547 -11.66 0.66 -17.14
CA LEU A 547 -11.96 -0.75 -17.45
C LEU A 547 -12.81 -0.88 -18.73
N GLY A 548 -13.81 -0.02 -18.91
CA GLY A 548 -14.62 0.00 -20.14
C GLY A 548 -13.80 0.30 -21.39
N HIS A 549 -12.87 1.25 -21.31
CA HIS A 549 -11.98 1.61 -22.42
C HIS A 549 -10.97 0.51 -22.74
N LEU A 550 -10.43 -0.18 -21.73
CA LEU A 550 -9.57 -1.35 -21.93
C LEU A 550 -10.31 -2.46 -22.67
N LEU A 551 -11.53 -2.81 -22.22
CA LEU A 551 -12.33 -3.86 -22.85
C LEU A 551 -12.65 -3.53 -24.32
N ARG A 552 -13.03 -2.28 -24.61
CA ARG A 552 -13.26 -1.82 -25.99
C ARG A 552 -12.01 -1.91 -26.85
N TRP A 553 -10.85 -1.53 -26.30
CA TRP A 553 -9.58 -1.56 -27.02
C TRP A 553 -9.20 -3.00 -27.40
N TRP A 554 -9.30 -3.93 -26.45
CA TRP A 554 -9.00 -5.33 -26.69
C TRP A 554 -10.00 -5.99 -27.64
N ASP A 555 -11.29 -5.67 -27.56
CA ASP A 555 -12.28 -6.20 -28.51
C ASP A 555 -11.98 -5.78 -29.95
N ARG A 556 -11.53 -4.53 -30.15
CA ARG A 556 -11.18 -3.99 -31.47
C ARG A 556 -9.96 -4.66 -32.09
N TRP A 557 -8.90 -4.89 -31.33
CA TRP A 557 -7.60 -5.32 -31.87
C TRP A 557 -7.24 -6.78 -31.57
N LEU A 558 -7.92 -7.40 -30.61
CA LEU A 558 -7.68 -8.75 -30.15
C LEU A 558 -9.02 -9.43 -29.77
N PRO A 559 -9.97 -9.59 -30.70
CA PRO A 559 -11.30 -10.09 -30.37
C PRO A 559 -11.24 -11.51 -29.76
N ALA A 560 -11.93 -11.70 -28.63
CA ALA A 560 -12.14 -13.00 -28.01
C ALA A 560 -13.42 -13.65 -28.58
N ALA A 561 -13.43 -14.97 -28.73
CA ALA A 561 -14.52 -15.73 -29.39
C ALA A 561 -15.90 -15.65 -28.70
N GLY A 562 -15.99 -14.96 -27.56
CA GLY A 562 -17.23 -14.75 -26.80
C GLY A 562 -17.93 -13.41 -27.01
N GLY A 563 -17.28 -12.40 -27.63
CA GLY A 563 -17.80 -11.03 -27.75
C GLY A 563 -18.03 -10.35 -26.40
N ALA A 564 -17.75 -9.06 -26.27
CA ALA A 564 -18.18 -8.31 -25.09
C ALA A 564 -19.72 -8.23 -25.04
N PRO A 565 -20.37 -8.32 -23.86
CA PRO A 565 -21.79 -8.00 -23.71
C PRO A 565 -22.09 -6.51 -23.90
#